data_AF-A0A6C0BKC1-F1
#
_entry.id   AF-A0A6C0BKC1-F1
#
_cell.length_a   1.000
_cell.length_b   1.000
_cell.length_c   1.000
_cell.angle_alpha   90.00
_cell.angle_beta   90.00
_cell.angle_gamma   90.00
#
_symmetry.space_group_name_H-M   'P 1'
#
loop_
_entity.id
_entity.type
_entity.pdbx_description
1 polymer ?
#
loop_
_entity_poly.entity_id
_entity_poly.type
_entity_poly.pdbx_seq_one_letter_code
_entity_poly.pdbx_strand_id
1 'polypeptide(L)'
;MAPSLTFHFTRNANTSNDDTIIIRKGEDDTSLSVSMYDAIAGKKYTTAILKVSLHAYVNSLLTLAKYDSDPFQKVQVSAPYYPCFIFDTSDLMNTNVRASIDSLLELCLTTWFPYEEEEEDVPKNNCQCSYRY
;
A
#
# COMPACT_ATOMS: atom_id res chain seq x y z
N MET A 1 -12.86 5.49 10.09
CA MET A 1 -11.65 4.65 9.97
C MET A 1 -10.77 5.27 8.91
N ALA A 2 -9.47 5.45 9.16
CA ALA A 2 -8.54 5.90 8.13
C ALA A 2 -8.39 4.80 7.05
N PRO A 3 -8.30 5.17 5.76
CA PRO A 3 -8.11 4.22 4.67
C PRO A 3 -6.81 3.41 4.89
N SER A 4 -6.86 2.11 4.62
CA SER A 4 -5.74 1.19 4.82
C SER A 4 -5.63 0.15 3.72
N LEU A 5 -4.40 -0.18 3.35
CA LEU A 5 -4.07 -1.36 2.57
C LEU A 5 -3.82 -2.53 3.53
N THR A 6 -4.45 -3.68 3.30
CA THR A 6 -4.37 -4.85 4.17
C THR A 6 -3.98 -6.07 3.37
N PHE A 7 -2.98 -6.79 3.86
CA PHE A 7 -2.61 -8.13 3.41
C PHE A 7 -2.97 -9.10 4.52
N HIS A 8 -3.83 -10.07 4.20
CA HIS A 8 -4.26 -11.10 5.11
C HIS A 8 -3.78 -12.45 4.57
N PHE A 9 -2.92 -13.11 5.33
CA PHE A 9 -2.22 -14.32 4.95
C PHE A 9 -2.86 -15.51 5.65
N THR A 10 -3.39 -16.45 4.86
CA THR A 10 -4.08 -17.63 5.35
C THR A 10 -3.24 -18.87 5.16
N ARG A 11 -2.88 -19.55 6.26
CA ARG A 11 -2.10 -20.82 6.24
C ARG A 11 -2.96 -22.01 5.85
N ASN A 12 -4.18 -22.08 6.39
CA ASN A 12 -5.14 -23.14 6.10
C ASN A 12 -6.54 -22.56 6.18
N ALA A 13 -7.35 -22.77 5.13
CA ALA A 13 -8.73 -22.29 5.06
C ALA A 13 -9.64 -22.76 6.21
N ASN A 14 -9.22 -23.78 6.98
CA ASN A 14 -9.97 -24.34 8.09
C ASN A 14 -9.52 -23.86 9.48
N THR A 15 -8.50 -23.01 9.58
CA THR A 15 -7.98 -22.50 10.87
C THR A 15 -7.96 -20.98 10.89
N SER A 16 -8.28 -20.36 12.02
CA SER A 16 -8.39 -18.90 12.17
C SER A 16 -7.06 -18.19 12.51
N ASN A 17 -5.92 -18.81 12.25
CA ASN A 17 -4.61 -18.28 12.62
C ASN A 17 -3.99 -17.55 11.43
N ASP A 18 -4.62 -16.43 11.06
CA ASP A 18 -4.24 -15.66 9.90
C ASP A 18 -3.39 -14.45 10.28
N ASP A 19 -2.23 -14.33 9.64
CA ASP A 19 -1.35 -13.18 9.85
C ASP A 19 -1.89 -12.00 9.05
N THR A 20 -1.89 -10.82 9.65
CA THR A 20 -2.46 -9.62 9.01
C THR A 20 -1.46 -8.48 9.05
N ILE A 21 -1.17 -7.93 7.88
CA ILE A 21 -0.35 -6.72 7.72
C ILE A 21 -1.25 -5.60 7.24
N ILE A 22 -1.24 -4.48 7.94
CA ILE A 22 -2.02 -3.28 7.63
C ILE A 22 -1.07 -2.11 7.44
N ILE A 23 -1.16 -1.49 6.28
CA ILE A 23 -0.38 -0.31 5.88
C ILE A 23 -1.34 0.88 5.80
N ARG A 24 -0.95 1.99 6.44
CA ARG A 24 -1.69 3.26 6.47
C ARG A 24 -0.75 4.42 6.18
N LYS A 25 -1.32 5.56 5.77
CA LYS A 25 -0.62 6.83 5.83
C LYS A 25 -0.05 7.06 7.24
N GLY A 26 1.21 7.47 7.32
CA GLY A 26 1.84 7.87 8.57
C GLY A 26 1.33 9.23 9.06
N GLU A 27 1.96 9.74 10.12
CA GLU A 27 1.63 11.07 10.68
C GLU A 27 2.14 12.21 9.79
N ASP A 28 3.19 11.95 8.99
CA ASP A 28 3.80 12.90 8.07
C ASP A 28 3.56 12.51 6.60
N ASP A 29 3.88 13.43 5.67
CA ASP A 29 3.65 13.24 4.22
C ASP A 29 4.72 12.40 3.51
N THR A 30 5.62 11.77 4.28
CA THR A 30 6.73 10.95 3.78
C THR A 30 6.70 9.52 4.30
N SER A 31 5.94 9.25 5.36
CA SER A 31 5.95 7.98 6.07
C SER A 31 4.65 7.20 5.96
N LEU A 32 4.77 5.90 6.14
CA LEU A 32 3.68 4.93 6.20
C LEU A 32 3.78 4.18 7.52
N SER A 33 2.65 3.99 8.19
CA SER A 33 2.56 3.13 9.35
C SER A 33 2.25 1.69 8.91
N VAL A 34 3.08 0.75 9.33
CA VAL A 34 2.92 -0.67 9.05
C VAL A 34 2.67 -1.41 10.36
N SER A 35 1.49 -2.01 10.49
CA SER A 35 1.13 -2.87 11.61
C SER A 35 1.07 -4.32 11.14
N MET A 36 1.77 -5.23 11.85
CA MET A 36 1.66 -6.66 11.64
C MET A 36 1.03 -7.31 12.87
N TYR A 37 0.06 -8.19 12.66
CA TYR A 37 -0.46 -9.10 13.66
C TYR A 37 0.00 -10.51 13.30
N ASP A 38 0.80 -11.09 14.18
CA ASP A 38 1.23 -12.49 14.13
C ASP A 38 0.23 -13.30 14.97
N ALA A 39 -0.56 -14.13 14.29
CA ALA A 39 -1.61 -14.90 14.94
C ALA A 39 -1.04 -16.02 15.80
N ILE A 40 0.13 -16.57 15.44
CA ILE A 40 0.79 -17.65 16.18
C ILE A 40 1.35 -17.12 17.49
N ALA A 41 2.05 -15.99 17.45
CA ALA A 41 2.61 -15.36 18.64
C ALA A 41 1.57 -14.56 19.43
N GLY A 42 0.41 -14.27 18.84
CA GLY A 42 -0.63 -13.40 19.42
C GLY A 42 -0.15 -11.97 19.64
N LYS A 43 0.81 -11.51 18.82
CA LYS A 43 1.52 -10.23 19.02
C LYS A 43 1.25 -9.27 17.87
N LYS A 44 1.14 -8.00 18.23
CA LYS A 44 1.07 -6.89 17.28
C LYS A 44 2.38 -6.11 17.30
N TYR A 45 2.95 -5.94 16.12
CA TYR A 45 4.12 -5.11 15.88
C TYR A 45 3.70 -3.91 15.05
N THR A 46 4.29 -2.75 15.30
CA THR A 46 4.03 -1.55 14.49
C THR A 46 5.33 -0.80 14.28
N THR A 47 5.58 -0.39 13.05
CA THR A 47 6.76 0.37 12.65
C THR A 47 6.37 1.42 11.61
N ALA A 48 7.26 2.37 11.37
CA ALA A 48 7.14 3.33 10.27
C ALA A 48 8.14 2.98 9.17
N ILE A 49 7.72 3.15 7.92
CA ILE A 49 8.59 3.06 6.73
C ILE A 49 8.41 4.32 5.89
N LEU A 50 9.38 4.64 5.03
CA LEU A 50 9.21 5.71 4.04
C LEU A 50 8.26 5.28 2.93
N LYS A 51 7.47 6.21 2.38
CA LYS A 51 6.55 5.95 1.27
C LYS A 51 7.26 5.41 0.03
N VAL A 52 8.48 5.89 -0.24
CA VAL A 52 9.33 5.42 -1.35
C VAL A 52 9.77 3.95 -1.19
N SER A 53 9.70 3.41 0.03
CA SER A 53 10.07 2.04 0.34
C SER A 53 8.89 1.07 0.26
N LEU A 54 7.67 1.54 -0.01
CA LEU A 54 6.46 0.71 0.02
C LEU A 54 6.56 -0.49 -0.94
N HIS A 55 6.95 -0.25 -2.19
CA HIS A 55 7.10 -1.31 -3.19
C HIS A 55 8.13 -2.34 -2.78
N ALA A 56 9.32 -1.90 -2.33
CA ALA A 56 10.36 -2.80 -1.88
C ALA A 56 9.91 -3.64 -0.67
N TYR A 57 9.19 -3.01 0.27
CA TYR A 57 8.64 -3.67 1.45
C TYR A 57 7.62 -4.75 1.07
N VAL A 58 6.59 -4.39 0.32
CA VAL A 58 5.53 -5.33 -0.11
C VAL A 58 6.12 -6.43 -0.99
N ASN A 59 7.04 -6.10 -1.89
CA ASN A 59 7.64 -7.11 -2.74
C ASN A 59 8.50 -8.11 -1.97
N SER A 60 9.23 -7.65 -0.97
CA SER A 60 9.98 -8.53 -0.06
C SER A 60 9.03 -9.43 0.74
N LEU A 61 7.96 -8.86 1.31
CA LEU A 61 6.94 -9.58 2.06
C LEU A 61 6.33 -10.74 1.26
N LEU A 62 5.82 -10.45 0.06
CA LEU A 62 5.19 -11.47 -0.80
C LEU A 62 6.19 -12.53 -1.28
N THR A 63 7.46 -12.15 -1.42
CA THR A 63 8.53 -13.11 -1.76
C THR A 63 8.82 -14.03 -0.58
N LEU A 64 8.92 -13.50 0.63
CA LEU A 64 9.13 -14.30 1.83
C LEU A 64 7.95 -15.23 2.10
N ALA A 65 6.71 -14.77 1.90
CA ALA A 65 5.52 -15.59 2.08
C ALA A 65 5.50 -16.85 1.18
N LYS A 66 6.06 -16.76 -0.04
CA LYS A 66 6.23 -17.88 -0.97
C LYS A 66 7.23 -18.94 -0.47
N TYR A 67 8.24 -18.52 0.28
CA TYR A 67 9.35 -19.36 0.73
C TYR A 67 9.29 -19.72 2.22
N ASP A 68 8.18 -19.41 2.90
CA ASP A 68 7.94 -19.85 4.28
C ASP A 68 7.96 -21.39 4.35
N SER A 69 8.61 -21.93 5.38
CA SER A 69 8.69 -23.37 5.64
C SER A 69 7.33 -24.00 5.96
N ASP A 70 6.42 -23.21 6.52
CA ASP A 70 5.01 -23.52 6.67
C ASP A 70 4.23 -22.56 5.77
N PRO A 71 4.06 -22.88 4.48
CA PRO A 71 3.66 -21.90 3.48
C PRO A 71 2.21 -21.47 3.66
N PHE A 72 1.97 -20.17 3.51
CA PHE A 72 0.61 -19.66 3.36
C PHE A 72 -0.04 -20.23 2.10
N GLN A 73 -1.33 -20.53 2.15
CA GLN A 73 -2.11 -20.97 0.99
C GLN A 73 -2.58 -19.78 0.15
N LYS A 74 -3.06 -18.73 0.82
CA LYS A 74 -3.70 -17.59 0.17
C LYS A 74 -3.25 -16.27 0.78
N VAL A 75 -3.23 -15.25 -0.06
CA VAL A 75 -3.07 -13.86 0.36
C VAL A 75 -4.28 -13.07 -0.14
N GLN A 76 -5.02 -12.51 0.79
CA GLN A 76 -6.09 -11.59 0.51
C GLN A 76 -5.56 -10.15 0.62
N VAL A 77 -5.72 -9.37 -0.45
CA VAL A 77 -5.31 -7.98 -0.53
C VAL A 77 -6.55 -7.09 -0.59
N SER A 78 -6.70 -6.22 0.42
CA SER A 78 -7.78 -5.25 0.51
C SER A 78 -7.20 -3.84 0.48
N ALA A 79 -7.68 -2.98 -0.41
CA ALA A 79 -7.26 -1.59 -0.50
C ALA A 79 -8.46 -0.64 -0.41
N PRO A 80 -8.25 0.62 -0.02
CA PRO A 80 -9.31 1.62 0.00
C PRO A 80 -9.87 1.81 -1.42
N TYR A 81 -11.20 1.81 -1.56
CA TYR A 81 -11.89 2.04 -2.84
C TYR A 81 -11.72 0.94 -3.91
N TYR A 82 -11.18 -0.24 -3.54
CA TYR A 82 -11.07 -1.40 -4.41
C TYR A 82 -11.82 -2.61 -3.85
N PRO A 83 -12.28 -3.52 -4.71
CA PRO A 83 -12.72 -4.83 -4.26
C PRO A 83 -11.55 -5.59 -3.64
N CYS A 84 -11.90 -6.54 -2.79
CA CYS A 84 -10.94 -7.43 -2.18
C CYS A 84 -10.48 -8.48 -3.20
N PHE A 85 -9.17 -8.68 -3.32
CA PHE A 85 -8.59 -9.68 -4.22
C PHE A 85 -7.95 -10.81 -3.42
N ILE A 86 -8.15 -12.04 -3.86
CA ILE A 86 -7.55 -13.23 -3.24
C ILE A 86 -6.62 -13.87 -4.27
N PHE A 87 -5.39 -14.12 -3.86
CA PHE A 87 -4.37 -14.76 -4.66
C PHE A 87 -3.91 -16.04 -3.97
N ASP A 88 -3.67 -17.10 -4.75
CA ASP A 88 -2.94 -18.26 -4.25
C ASP A 88 -1.46 -17.88 -4.10
N THR A 89 -0.83 -18.30 -3.00
CA THR A 89 0.58 -17.96 -2.71
C THR A 89 1.53 -18.49 -3.80
N SER A 90 1.12 -19.55 -4.51
CA SER A 90 1.85 -20.07 -5.68
C SER A 90 2.01 -19.04 -6.78
N ASP A 91 1.04 -18.15 -6.94
CA ASP A 91 0.96 -17.19 -8.04
C ASP A 91 1.64 -15.86 -7.71
N LEU A 92 2.09 -15.67 -6.47
CA LEU A 92 2.80 -14.45 -6.06
C LEU A 92 4.13 -14.25 -6.79
N MET A 93 4.66 -15.25 -7.49
CA MET A 93 5.84 -15.06 -8.35
C MET A 93 5.49 -14.79 -9.82
N ASN A 94 4.19 -14.80 -10.17
CA ASN A 94 3.72 -14.43 -11.49
C ASN A 94 3.91 -12.92 -11.68
N THR A 95 4.56 -12.53 -12.77
CA THR A 95 4.85 -11.13 -13.10
C THR A 95 3.60 -10.29 -13.29
N ASN A 96 2.52 -10.85 -13.82
CA ASN A 96 1.25 -10.12 -14.02
C ASN A 96 0.54 -9.86 -12.68
N VAL A 97 0.61 -10.82 -11.75
CA VAL A 97 0.07 -10.65 -10.39
C VAL A 97 0.87 -9.56 -9.66
N ARG A 98 2.20 -9.61 -9.74
CA ARG A 98 3.08 -8.58 -9.16
C ARG A 98 2.81 -7.20 -9.72
N ALA A 99 2.74 -7.06 -11.04
CA ALA A 99 2.45 -5.78 -11.69
C ALA A 99 1.07 -5.23 -11.29
N SER A 100 0.08 -6.11 -11.10
CA SER A 100 -1.26 -5.72 -10.65
C SER A 100 -1.24 -5.23 -9.20
N ILE A 101 -0.50 -5.91 -8.32
CA ILE A 101 -0.30 -5.47 -6.93
C ILE A 101 0.47 -4.14 -6.91
N ASP A 102 1.56 -4.00 -7.66
CA ASP A 102 2.32 -2.74 -7.74
C ASP A 102 1.44 -1.59 -8.22
N SER A 103 0.59 -1.80 -9.23
CA SER A 103 -0.37 -0.78 -9.69
C SER A 103 -1.33 -0.37 -8.58
N LEU A 104 -1.78 -1.32 -7.75
CA LEU A 104 -2.62 -1.05 -6.59
C LEU A 104 -1.88 -0.22 -5.52
N LEU A 105 -0.59 -0.49 -5.31
CA LEU A 105 0.24 0.27 -4.36
C LEU A 105 0.39 1.72 -4.81
N GLU A 106 0.66 1.97 -6.09
CA GLU A 106 0.78 3.33 -6.65
C GLU A 106 -0.53 4.11 -6.51
N LEU A 107 -1.66 3.45 -6.74
CA LEU A 107 -2.98 4.04 -6.54
C LEU A 107 -3.25 4.39 -5.07
N CYS A 108 -2.81 3.54 -4.13
CA CYS A 108 -2.88 3.86 -2.71
C CYS A 108 -2.00 5.07 -2.36
N LEU A 109 -0.77 5.13 -2.88
CA LEU A 109 0.16 6.24 -2.65
C LEU A 109 -0.38 7.56 -3.18
N THR A 110 -0.85 7.60 -4.42
CA THR A 110 -1.43 8.80 -5.04
C THR A 110 -2.69 9.29 -4.30
N THR A 111 -3.46 8.37 -3.72
CA THR A 111 -4.64 8.73 -2.91
C THR A 111 -4.26 9.27 -1.53
N TRP A 112 -3.24 8.71 -0.87
CA TRP A 112 -2.83 9.11 0.47
C TRP A 112 -1.92 10.35 0.50
N PHE A 113 -1.16 10.56 -0.57
CA PHE A 113 -0.23 11.67 -0.75
C PHE A 113 -0.56 12.35 -2.08
N PRO A 114 -1.68 13.08 -2.17
CA PRO A 114 -1.98 13.87 -3.35
C PRO A 114 -0.82 14.85 -3.58
N TYR A 115 -0.45 15.06 -4.85
CA TYR A 115 0.48 16.13 -5.19
C TYR A 115 -0.14 17.45 -4.72
N GLU A 116 0.60 18.18 -3.89
CA GLU A 116 0.32 19.61 -3.74
C GLU A 116 0.71 20.24 -5.07
N GLU A 117 -0.27 20.80 -5.79
CA GLU A 117 0.05 21.70 -6.88
C GLU A 117 0.82 22.86 -6.24
N GLU A 118 2.11 22.99 -6.57
CA GLU A 118 2.82 24.23 -6.30
C GLU A 118 2.01 25.32 -7.00
N GLU A 119 1.39 26.24 -6.24
CA GLU A 119 0.84 27.46 -6.81
C GLU A 119 2.03 28.16 -7.49
N GLU A 120 2.15 27.99 -8.82
CA GLU A 120 3.01 28.84 -9.62
C GLU A 120 2.53 30.26 -9.35
N ASP A 121 3.37 31.03 -8.68
CA ASP A 121 3.18 32.43 -8.36
C ASP A 121 3.21 33.19 -9.70
N VAL A 122 2.11 33.12 -10.46
CA VAL A 122 2.00 33.75 -11.78
C VAL A 122 2.24 35.23 -11.56
N PRO A 123 3.33 35.81 -12.08
CA PRO A 123 3.55 37.22 -11.92
C PRO A 123 2.40 37.93 -12.61
N LYS A 124 1.61 38.69 -11.84
CA LYS A 124 0.56 39.57 -12.33
C LYS A 124 1.22 40.66 -13.19
N ASN A 125 1.52 40.32 -14.44
CA ASN A 125 1.90 41.31 -15.43
C ASN A 125 0.68 42.19 -15.65
N ASN A 126 0.77 43.41 -15.13
CA ASN A 126 -0.13 44.52 -15.42
C ASN A 126 -0.11 44.80 -16.92
N CYS A 127 -0.91 44.06 -17.69
CA CYS A 127 -1.31 44.48 -19.03
C CYS A 127 -2.27 45.67 -18.89
N GLN A 128 -1.72 46.86 -18.70
CA GLN A 128 -2.42 48.10 -19.00
C GLN A 128 -2.64 48.17 -20.51
N CYS A 129 -3.75 47.59 -20.99
CA CYS A 129 -4.30 47.94 -22.30
C CYS A 129 -4.82 49.38 -22.23
N SER A 130 -3.97 50.32 -22.64
CA SER A 130 -4.38 51.68 -22.94
C SER A 130 -5.13 51.67 -24.27
N TYR A 131 -6.47 51.61 -24.20
CA TYR A 131 -7.30 52.01 -25.33
C TYR A 131 -7.16 53.53 -25.52
N ARG A 132 -6.43 53.93 -26.56
CA ARG A 132 -6.55 55.28 -27.12
C ARG A 132 -7.71 55.27 -28.13
N TYR A 133 -8.58 56.27 -27.94
CA TYR A 133 -9.78 56.64 -28.68
C TYR A 133 -9.70 56.49 -30.19
#